data_AF-A0A0L0BN28-F1
#
_entry.id   AF-A0A0L0BN28-F1
#
_cell.length_a   1.000
_cell.length_b   1.000
_cell.length_c   1.000
_cell.angle_alpha   90.00
_cell.angle_beta   90.00
_cell.angle_gamma   90.00
#
_symmetry.space_group_name_H-M   'P 1'
#
loop_
_entity.id
_entity.type
_entity.pdbx_description
1 polymer ?
#
loop_
_entity_poly.entity_id
_entity_poly.type
_entity_poly.pdbx_seq_one_letter_code
_entity_poly.pdbx_strand_id
1 'polypeptide(L)'
;MQKMIIFIFLATIVWQINAQKLSGADFAKAVDILKSGLSQLSEKDGPSFTLSGVEVAFKFIPHIIYNFDTELLLPTGNFDLCTVEVSLSQLNDKQTLVVINCSGQEMVRKVIPGTIEI
;
A
#
# COMPACT_ATOMS: atom_id res chain seq x y z
N MET A 1 13.25 46.43 11.73
CA MET A 1 13.37 45.21 12.58
C MET A 1 12.25 44.26 12.20
N GLN A 2 12.55 43.28 11.35
CA GLN A 2 11.56 42.37 10.76
C GLN A 2 11.55 41.08 11.59
N LYS A 3 10.43 40.79 12.26
CA LYS A 3 10.24 39.55 13.03
C LYS A 3 9.96 38.41 12.06
N MET A 4 10.90 37.49 11.96
CA MET A 4 10.82 36.28 11.16
C MET A 4 9.88 35.28 11.85
N ILE A 5 8.69 35.08 11.29
CA ILE A 5 7.75 34.03 11.72
C ILE A 5 8.22 32.74 11.05
N ILE A 6 8.79 31.84 11.85
CA ILE A 6 9.15 30.49 11.41
C ILE A 6 7.86 29.66 11.43
N PHE A 7 7.29 29.43 10.25
CA PHE A 7 6.24 28.44 10.06
C PHE A 7 6.88 27.04 10.14
N ILE A 8 6.77 26.41 11.31
CA ILE A 8 7.12 25.00 11.46
C ILE A 8 6.00 24.20 10.80
N PHE A 9 6.21 23.80 9.54
CA PHE A 9 5.40 22.80 8.87
C PHE A 9 5.62 21.46 9.58
N LEU A 10 4.67 21.09 10.46
CA LEU A 10 4.50 19.70 10.88
C LEU A 10 4.11 18.91 9.63
N ALA A 11 5.09 18.21 9.03
CA ALA A 11 4.82 17.20 8.03
C ALA A 11 4.03 16.07 8.71
N THR A 12 2.71 16.05 8.53
CA THR A 12 1.89 14.89 8.83
C THR A 12 2.31 13.78 7.87
N ILE A 13 3.08 12.81 8.38
CA ILE A 13 3.33 11.55 7.67
C ILE A 13 1.98 10.85 7.57
N VAL A 14 1.28 11.08 6.47
CA VAL A 14 0.09 10.31 6.10
C VAL A 14 0.62 8.94 5.72
N TRP A 15 0.64 8.01 6.67
CA TRP A 15 0.71 6.59 6.33
C TRP A 15 -0.53 6.29 5.47
N GLN A 16 -0.34 6.23 4.15
CA GLN A 16 -1.36 5.77 3.23
C GLN A 16 -1.60 4.28 3.48
N ILE A 17 -2.55 3.99 4.36
CA ILE A 17 -3.05 2.64 4.59
C ILE A 17 -3.84 2.24 3.34
N ASN A 18 -3.24 1.45 2.46
CA ASN A 18 -3.90 0.90 1.28
C ASN A 18 -4.88 -0.21 1.68
N ALA A 19 -6.10 0.20 2.04
CA ALA A 19 -7.21 -0.69 2.34
C ALA A 19 -8.18 -0.75 1.14
N GLN A 20 -8.48 -1.96 0.69
CA GLN A 20 -9.45 -2.21 -0.38
C GLN A 20 -10.78 -2.65 0.23
N LYS A 21 -11.87 -1.93 -0.06
CA LYS A 21 -13.23 -2.39 0.28
C LYS A 21 -13.55 -3.66 -0.49
N LEU A 22 -13.97 -4.70 0.22
CA LEU A 22 -14.34 -5.98 -0.38
C LEU A 22 -15.78 -5.95 -0.91
N SER A 23 -16.01 -6.71 -1.98
CA SER A 23 -17.34 -6.90 -2.56
C SER A 23 -17.46 -8.30 -3.19
N GLY A 24 -18.69 -8.74 -3.48
CA GLY A 24 -18.96 -10.01 -4.14
C GLY A 24 -18.39 -11.23 -3.38
N ALA A 25 -17.70 -12.12 -4.10
CA ALA A 25 -17.16 -13.37 -3.56
C ALA A 25 -16.10 -13.13 -2.46
N ASP A 26 -15.27 -12.10 -2.60
CA ASP A 26 -14.24 -11.78 -1.60
C ASP A 26 -14.85 -11.30 -0.28
N PHE A 27 -15.95 -10.54 -0.37
CA PHE A 27 -16.71 -10.14 0.82
C PHE A 27 -17.32 -11.36 1.52
N ALA A 28 -17.97 -12.27 0.77
CA ALA A 28 -18.55 -13.49 1.34
C ALA A 28 -17.48 -14.34 2.05
N LYS A 29 -16.31 -14.52 1.42
CA LYS A 29 -15.18 -15.23 2.01
C LYS A 29 -14.68 -14.58 3.30
N ALA A 30 -14.60 -13.25 3.35
CA ALA A 30 -14.20 -12.54 4.57
C ALA A 30 -15.22 -12.72 5.70
N VAL A 31 -16.53 -12.72 5.39
CA VAL A 31 -17.59 -13.00 6.37
C VAL A 31 -17.48 -14.43 6.91
N ASP A 32 -17.17 -15.41 6.06
CA ASP A 32 -17.00 -16.80 6.50
C ASP A 32 -15.78 -16.99 7.41
N ILE A 33 -14.68 -16.29 7.12
CA ILE A 33 -13.51 -16.24 8.01
C ILE A 33 -13.90 -15.67 9.39
N LEU A 34 -14.67 -14.57 9.42
CA LEU A 34 -15.15 -13.98 10.67
C LEU A 34 -16.00 -14.98 11.47
N LYS A 35 -16.99 -15.63 10.83
CA LYS A 35 -17.84 -16.64 11.47
C LYS A 35 -17.02 -17.78 12.07
N SER A 36 -16.06 -18.31 11.30
CA SER A 36 -15.17 -19.37 11.76
C SER A 36 -14.33 -18.92 12.97
N GLY A 37 -13.79 -17.69 12.94
CA GLY A 37 -13.05 -17.12 14.05
C GLY A 37 -13.88 -16.97 15.32
N LEU A 38 -15.14 -16.52 15.20
CA LEU A 38 -16.06 -16.42 16.34
C LEU A 38 -16.44 -17.79 16.92
N SER A 39 -16.64 -18.81 16.08
CA SER A 39 -16.87 -20.19 16.53
C SER A 39 -15.66 -20.71 17.32
N GLN A 40 -14.47 -20.59 16.75
CA GLN A 40 -13.23 -21.05 17.39
C GLN A 40 -12.92 -20.31 18.69
N LEU A 41 -13.27 -19.03 18.80
CA LEU A 41 -13.14 -18.28 20.04
C LEU A 41 -14.03 -18.88 21.14
N SER A 42 -15.28 -19.18 20.82
CA SER A 42 -16.21 -19.82 21.75
C SER A 42 -15.79 -21.24 22.14
N GLU A 43 -15.14 -21.98 21.23
CA GLU A 43 -14.64 -23.35 21.48
C GLU A 43 -13.40 -23.38 22.38
N LYS A 44 -12.64 -22.28 22.46
CA LYS A 44 -11.39 -22.17 23.22
C LYS A 44 -11.55 -21.37 24.52
N ASP A 45 -12.65 -21.60 25.25
CA ASP A 45 -13.00 -20.92 26.49
C ASP A 45 -13.13 -19.38 26.38
N GLY A 46 -13.29 -18.86 25.16
CA GLY A 46 -13.57 -17.45 24.91
C GLY A 46 -15.06 -17.12 25.00
N PRO A 47 -15.40 -15.83 25.08
CA PRO A 47 -16.78 -15.39 25.06
C PRO A 47 -17.48 -15.75 23.73
N SER A 48 -18.74 -16.15 23.83
CA SER A 48 -19.58 -16.44 22.67
C SER A 48 -20.20 -15.16 22.13
N PHE A 49 -20.11 -14.95 20.81
CA PHE A 49 -20.72 -13.82 20.12
C PHE A 49 -21.62 -14.32 18.99
N THR A 50 -22.78 -13.69 18.83
CA THR A 50 -23.68 -13.95 17.70
C THR A 50 -23.51 -12.86 16.65
N LEU A 51 -23.19 -13.24 15.42
CA LEU A 51 -23.04 -12.30 14.31
C LEU A 51 -24.42 -11.88 13.78
N SER A 52 -24.79 -10.62 13.93
CA SER A 52 -26.04 -10.06 13.41
C SER A 52 -25.94 -9.64 11.93
N GLY A 53 -24.75 -9.26 11.48
CA GLY A 53 -24.48 -8.84 10.11
C GLY A 53 -23.08 -8.25 9.96
N VAL A 54 -22.65 -8.06 8.71
CA VAL A 54 -21.41 -7.36 8.37
C VAL A 54 -21.76 -6.24 7.41
N GLU A 55 -21.59 -5.00 7.84
CA GLU A 55 -21.90 -3.82 7.02
C GLU A 55 -20.82 -3.56 5.95
N VAL A 56 -19.56 -3.77 6.33
CA VAL A 56 -18.41 -3.56 5.46
C VAL A 56 -17.24 -4.46 5.88
N ALA A 57 -16.48 -4.93 4.90
CA ALA A 57 -15.22 -5.61 5.11
C ALA A 57 -14.15 -4.98 4.22
N PHE A 58 -12.94 -4.86 4.75
CA PHE A 58 -11.78 -4.34 4.03
C PHE A 58 -10.67 -5.37 4.05
N LYS A 59 -9.93 -5.47 2.96
CA LYS A 59 -8.66 -6.19 2.89
C LYS A 59 -7.54 -5.18 2.93
N PHE A 60 -6.67 -5.30 3.94
CA PHE A 60 -5.42 -4.57 3.95
C PHE A 60 -4.42 -5.33 3.07
N ILE A 61 -3.87 -4.64 2.08
CA ILE A 61 -2.78 -5.20 1.29
C ILE A 61 -1.49 -4.56 1.83
N PRO A 62 -0.63 -5.33 2.53
CA PRO A 62 0.66 -4.80 2.95
C PRO A 62 1.51 -4.52 1.72
N HIS A 63 1.75 -3.25 1.45
CA HIS A 63 2.74 -2.76 0.49
C HIS A 63 3.89 -2.14 1.25
N ILE A 64 5.13 -2.46 0.85
CA ILE A 64 6.30 -1.64 1.19
C ILE A 64 6.52 -0.70 0.02
N ILE A 65 6.59 0.61 0.28
CA ILE A 65 6.83 1.62 -0.74
C ILE A 65 8.18 2.26 -0.45
N TYR A 66 9.07 2.23 -1.43
CA TYR A 66 10.32 2.99 -1.42
C TYR A 66 10.22 4.13 -2.44
N ASN A 67 10.63 5.32 -2.04
CA ASN A 67 10.70 6.49 -2.90
C ASN A 67 12.14 6.99 -2.95
N PHE A 68 12.63 7.23 -4.16
CA PHE A 68 13.98 7.71 -4.41
C PHE A 68 13.91 8.92 -5.34
N ASP A 69 14.51 10.03 -4.93
CA ASP A 69 14.84 11.12 -5.85
C ASP A 69 16.30 10.93 -6.28
N THR A 70 16.52 10.65 -7.56
CA THR A 70 17.82 10.20 -8.06
C THR A 70 18.07 10.66 -9.50
N GLU A 71 19.33 10.76 -9.88
CA GLU A 71 19.75 11.08 -11.24
C GLU A 71 19.85 9.78 -12.07
N LEU A 72 19.10 9.69 -13.17
CA LEU A 72 19.09 8.53 -14.06
C LEU A 72 19.65 8.89 -15.44
N LEU A 73 20.42 7.97 -16.02
CA LEU A 73 20.80 8.03 -17.43
C LEU A 73 19.61 7.60 -18.29
N LEU A 74 19.03 8.55 -19.03
CA LEU A 74 17.90 8.34 -19.91
C LEU A 74 18.31 7.56 -21.18
N PRO A 75 17.36 6.91 -21.89
CA PRO A 75 17.65 6.24 -23.16
C PRO A 75 18.22 7.18 -24.24
N THR A 76 17.99 8.49 -24.10
CA THR A 76 18.54 9.53 -24.97
C THR A 76 20.04 9.80 -24.74
N GLY A 77 20.62 9.24 -23.67
CA GLY A 77 22.03 9.44 -23.28
C GLY A 77 22.27 10.62 -22.35
N ASN A 78 21.23 11.36 -21.96
CA ASN A 78 21.32 12.46 -20.99
C ASN A 78 20.98 12.00 -19.58
N PHE A 79 21.56 12.65 -18.57
CA PHE A 79 21.16 12.48 -17.18
C PHE A 79 20.00 13.42 -16.84
N ASP A 80 19.07 12.96 -16.01
CA ASP A 80 17.97 13.78 -15.49
C ASP A 80 17.58 13.36 -14.07
N LEU A 81 17.03 14.30 -13.31
CA LEU A 81 16.51 14.04 -11.97
C LEU A 81 15.12 13.41 -12.08
N CYS A 82 14.99 12.21 -11.51
CA CYS A 82 13.77 11.43 -11.54
C CYS A 82 13.35 11.01 -10.13
N THR A 83 12.04 10.96 -9.92
CA THR A 83 11.44 10.28 -8.76
C THR A 83 11.10 8.85 -9.16
N VAL A 84 11.65 7.89 -8.42
CA VAL A 84 11.40 6.45 -8.59
C VAL A 84 10.62 5.94 -7.39
N GLU A 85 9.43 5.42 -7.63
CA GLU A 85 8.63 4.70 -6.64
C GLU A 85 8.73 3.20 -6.91
N VAL A 86 9.06 2.43 -5.88
CA VAL A 86 9.05 0.96 -5.89
C VAL A 86 8.04 0.47 -4.86
N SER A 87 6.93 -0.10 -5.30
CA SER A 87 5.91 -0.69 -4.43
C SER A 87 6.00 -2.22 -4.47
N LEU A 88 6.34 -2.84 -3.33
CA LEU A 88 6.41 -4.29 -3.16
C LEU A 88 5.10 -4.82 -2.56
N SER A 89 4.40 -5.71 -3.27
CA SER A 89 3.28 -6.46 -2.69
C SER A 89 3.79 -7.64 -1.86
N GLN A 90 3.42 -7.71 -0.59
CA GLN A 90 3.80 -8.84 0.28
C GLN A 90 2.89 -10.07 0.13
N LEU A 91 1.94 -10.07 -0.81
CA LEU A 91 1.08 -11.23 -1.07
C LEU A 91 1.79 -12.30 -1.94
N ASN A 92 1.21 -13.51 -2.00
CA ASN A 92 1.77 -14.72 -2.64
C ASN A 92 2.31 -14.53 -4.07
N ASP A 93 1.85 -13.52 -4.80
CA ASP A 93 2.25 -13.28 -6.19
C ASP A 93 3.44 -12.33 -6.33
N LYS A 94 3.97 -11.80 -5.21
CA LYS A 94 5.20 -10.99 -5.09
C LYS A 94 5.39 -10.04 -6.29
N GLN A 95 4.43 -9.15 -6.52
CA GLN A 95 4.50 -8.20 -7.63
C GLN A 95 5.19 -6.93 -7.16
N THR A 96 6.11 -6.44 -7.99
CA THR A 96 6.78 -5.16 -7.79
C THR A 96 6.27 -4.15 -8.80
N LEU A 97 5.68 -3.05 -8.34
CA LEU A 97 5.33 -1.91 -9.18
C LEU A 97 6.52 -0.94 -9.16
N VAL A 98 7.01 -0.55 -10.33
CA VAL A 98 8.00 0.50 -10.48
C VAL A 98 7.38 1.64 -11.28
N VAL A 99 7.40 2.84 -10.70
CA VAL A 99 6.99 4.09 -11.35
C VAL A 99 8.21 5.00 -11.43
N ILE A 100 8.54 5.48 -12.62
CA ILE A 100 9.63 6.44 -12.84
C ILE A 100 9.02 7.70 -13.44
N ASN A 101 9.27 8.83 -12.79
CA ASN A 101 8.84 10.13 -13.25
C ASN A 101 10.05 11.07 -13.36
N CYS A 102 10.45 11.39 -14.59
CA CYS A 102 11.54 12.32 -14.89
C CYS A 102 10.97 13.64 -15.42
N SER A 103 11.67 14.75 -15.17
CA SER A 103 11.15 16.09 -15.48
C SER A 103 10.90 16.27 -16.99
N GLY A 104 9.64 16.52 -17.37
CA GLY A 104 9.27 16.74 -18.76
C GLY A 104 9.25 15.49 -19.64
N GLN A 105 9.37 14.29 -19.05
CA GLN A 105 9.19 13.01 -19.74
C GLN A 105 7.84 12.37 -19.43
N GLU A 106 7.43 11.43 -20.29
CA GLU A 106 6.26 10.60 -20.01
C GLU A 106 6.57 9.66 -18.84
N MET A 107 5.64 9.57 -17.89
CA MET A 107 5.76 8.68 -16.74
C MET A 107 5.83 7.22 -17.19
N VAL A 108 6.86 6.51 -16.73
CA VAL A 108 6.99 5.06 -16.95
C VAL A 108 6.36 4.33 -15.78
N ARG A 109 5.42 3.43 -16.06
CA ARG A 109 4.79 2.56 -15.06
C ARG A 109 4.89 1.10 -15.47
N LYS A 110 5.59 0.29 -14.69
CA LYS A 110 5.81 -1.13 -14.99
C LYS A 110 5.52 -2.03 -13.79
N VAL A 111 4.74 -3.08 -14.03
CA VAL A 111 4.57 -4.20 -13.08
C VAL A 111 5.57 -5.29 -13.45
N ILE A 112 6.40 -5.66 -12.49
CA ILE A 112 7.42 -6.71 -12.61
C ILE A 112 6.97 -7.90 -11.74
N PRO A 113 6.77 -9.09 -12.33
CA PRO A 113 6.47 -10.29 -11.57
C PRO A 113 7.72 -10.76 -10.81
N GLY A 114 7.58 -11.08 -9.53
CA GLY A 114 8.68 -11.52 -8.66
C GLY A 114 9.21 -10.42 -7.73
N THR A 115 9.85 -10.85 -6.63
CA THR A 115 10.53 -9.95 -5.69
C THR A 115 11.78 -9.40 -6.36
N ILE A 116 11.88 -8.07 -6.49
CA ILE A 116 13.18 -7.42 -6.69
C ILE A 116 13.85 -7.44 -5.31
N GLU A 117 14.93 -8.22 -5.17
CA GLU A 117 15.80 -8.12 -3.99
C GLU A 117 16.49 -6.76 -4.05
N ILE A 118 16.26 -5.92 -3.03
CA ILE A 118 16.86 -4.58 -2.89
C ILE A 118 18.03 -4.68 -1.92
#